data_AF-A0A7X9SVU5-F1
#
_entry.id   AF-A0A7X9SVU5-F1
#
_cell.length_a   1.000
_cell.length_b   1.000
_cell.length_c   1.000
_cell.angle_alpha   90.00
_cell.angle_beta   90.00
_cell.angle_gamma   90.00
#
_symmetry.space_group_name_H-M   'P 1'
#
loop_
_entity.id
_entity.type
_entity.pdbx_description
1 polymer ?
#
loop_
_entity_poly.entity_id
_entity_poly.type
_entity_poly.pdbx_seq_one_letter_code
_entity_poly.pdbx_strand_id
1 'polypeptide(L)'
;MSEDSATEAGTDAATATDAAGAAGATAPTTIAVVGAPGESGEIAVWHVQLAPQLTGDRLSGAWLVDPAADAAGATLANLFAGAAVLAVGEEVDVVKQTPAPRVDLAATVKALRGHVKELKARVAEEKAKPGKDKLVSPRFPTVADVEPIEFGHVGEAAAGPVLAWARGLEELTATWSELESQRRRRDYLREPWGAESRPVPLEFAAD
;
A
#
# COMPACT_ATOMS: atom_id res chain seq x y z
N MET A 1 -36.96 63.30 -21.25
CA MET A 1 -36.18 62.51 -20.28
C MET A 1 -36.74 61.11 -20.41
N SER A 2 -36.16 60.22 -21.24
CA SER A 2 -34.83 59.60 -21.08
C SER A 2 -34.84 58.85 -19.74
N GLU A 3 -34.75 57.53 -19.60
CA GLU A 3 -34.19 56.40 -20.37
C GLU A 3 -34.97 55.14 -19.92
N ASP A 4 -35.31 54.19 -20.78
CA ASP A 4 -34.50 53.15 -21.43
C ASP A 4 -34.37 51.85 -20.61
N SER A 5 -34.41 50.76 -21.37
CA SER A 5 -34.59 49.37 -20.99
C SER A 5 -33.30 48.73 -20.49
N ALA A 6 -33.40 47.72 -19.62
CA ALA A 6 -32.51 46.56 -19.67
C ALA A 6 -33.08 45.40 -18.84
N THR A 7 -33.62 44.43 -19.55
CA THR A 7 -33.77 43.04 -19.10
C THR A 7 -32.42 42.36 -19.24
N GLU A 8 -31.86 41.83 -18.15
CA GLU A 8 -30.73 40.88 -18.23
C GLU A 8 -31.22 39.49 -17.86
N ALA A 9 -31.17 38.60 -18.85
CA ALA A 9 -31.22 37.17 -18.70
C ALA A 9 -29.84 36.67 -18.23
N GLY A 10 -29.82 35.91 -17.15
CA GLY A 10 -28.64 35.16 -16.70
C GLY A 10 -28.89 33.66 -16.87
N THR A 11 -28.23 33.06 -17.85
CA THR A 11 -28.17 31.62 -18.10
C THR A 11 -26.87 31.06 -17.51
N ASP A 12 -26.95 29.80 -17.06
CA ASP A 12 -25.87 28.85 -16.77
C ASP A 12 -24.91 29.13 -15.61
N ALA A 13 -24.90 28.23 -14.62
CA ALA A 13 -24.02 27.06 -14.67
C ALA A 13 -24.23 26.20 -13.42
N ALA A 14 -24.34 24.89 -13.63
CA ALA A 14 -24.40 23.88 -12.59
C ALA A 14 -23.20 23.98 -11.64
N THR A 15 -23.46 24.16 -10.35
CA THR A 15 -22.50 23.97 -9.27
C THR A 15 -22.23 22.48 -9.10
N ALA A 16 -21.27 21.96 -9.85
CA ALA A 16 -20.51 20.78 -9.48
C ALA A 16 -19.43 21.21 -8.48
N THR A 17 -19.69 21.07 -7.17
CA THR A 17 -18.65 21.19 -6.14
C THR A 17 -19.05 20.33 -4.95
N ASP A 18 -18.04 19.63 -4.42
CA ASP A 18 -18.03 18.81 -3.21
C ASP A 18 -18.55 17.37 -3.27
N ALA A 19 -17.70 16.51 -3.81
CA ALA A 19 -17.38 15.24 -3.16
C ALA A 19 -15.85 15.01 -3.04
N ALA A 20 -15.07 16.11 -3.00
CA ALA A 20 -13.69 16.09 -2.53
C ALA A 20 -13.69 16.06 -0.98
N GLY A 21 -14.21 14.98 -0.42
CA GLY A 21 -14.53 14.86 1.01
C GLY A 21 -14.03 13.56 1.62
N ALA A 22 -12.76 13.22 1.38
CA ALA A 22 -12.02 12.22 2.17
C ALA A 22 -10.49 12.48 2.11
N ALA A 23 -10.08 13.75 2.23
CA ALA A 23 -8.69 14.11 2.47
C ALA A 23 -8.49 14.25 3.98
N GLY A 24 -7.87 13.27 4.64
CA GLY A 24 -7.56 13.40 6.07
C GLY A 24 -6.94 12.20 6.78
N ALA A 25 -7.07 10.98 6.25
CA ALA A 25 -6.31 9.84 6.76
C ALA A 25 -5.11 9.59 5.83
N THR A 26 -3.89 9.83 6.32
CA THR A 26 -2.69 9.35 5.64
C THR A 26 -2.82 7.83 5.48
N ALA A 27 -2.63 7.32 4.26
CA ALA A 27 -2.67 5.88 4.02
C ALA A 27 -1.73 5.15 5.00
N PRO A 28 -2.11 4.00 5.57
CA PRO A 28 -1.29 3.28 6.51
C PRO A 28 0.10 3.01 5.93
N THR A 29 1.15 3.39 6.66
CA THR A 29 2.53 3.09 6.27
C THR A 29 3.01 1.80 6.92
N THR A 30 2.17 1.07 7.64
CA THR A 30 2.54 -0.19 8.30
C THR A 30 1.50 -1.25 8.01
N ILE A 31 1.95 -2.47 7.69
CA ILE A 31 1.10 -3.65 7.65
C ILE A 31 1.41 -4.49 8.90
N ALA A 32 0.39 -4.78 9.69
CA ALA A 32 0.42 -5.85 10.69
C ALA A 32 0.05 -7.17 9.99
N VAL A 33 1.02 -8.05 9.84
CA VAL A 33 0.83 -9.41 9.33
C VAL A 33 0.45 -10.29 10.50
N VAL A 34 -0.69 -10.98 10.42
CA VAL A 34 -1.26 -11.76 11.50
C VAL A 34 -1.50 -13.19 11.04
N GLY A 35 -0.98 -14.16 11.77
CA GLY A 35 -1.15 -15.57 11.45
C GLY A 35 -2.37 -16.22 12.06
N ALA A 36 -2.69 -17.40 11.54
CA ALA A 36 -3.51 -18.37 12.25
C ALA A 36 -2.82 -18.83 13.56
N PRO A 37 -3.59 -19.32 14.56
CA PRO A 37 -3.02 -19.88 15.78
C PRO A 37 -2.01 -20.99 15.50
N GLY A 38 -0.88 -20.96 16.21
CA GLY A 38 0.07 -22.07 16.23
C GLY A 38 -0.44 -23.25 17.07
N GLU A 39 0.38 -24.28 17.21
CA GLU A 39 0.04 -25.47 18.03
C GLU A 39 -0.23 -25.12 19.51
N SER A 40 0.39 -24.06 20.04
CA SER A 40 0.16 -23.54 21.39
C SER A 40 -1.12 -22.70 21.51
N GLY A 41 -1.82 -22.41 20.41
CA GLY A 41 -3.02 -21.59 20.37
C GLY A 41 -2.76 -20.08 20.22
N GLU A 42 -1.51 -19.63 20.37
CA GLU A 42 -1.14 -18.22 20.20
C GLU A 42 -1.11 -17.83 18.72
N ILE A 43 -1.52 -16.60 18.42
CA ILE A 43 -1.33 -15.97 17.11
C ILE A 43 -0.08 -15.09 17.14
N ALA A 44 0.63 -15.04 16.02
CA ALA A 44 1.77 -14.14 15.85
C ALA A 44 1.38 -12.89 15.05
N VAL A 45 1.95 -11.75 15.45
CA VAL A 45 1.86 -10.47 14.74
C VAL A 45 3.25 -9.95 14.42
N TRP A 46 3.46 -9.53 13.17
CA TRP A 46 4.67 -8.86 12.68
C TRP A 46 4.30 -7.53 12.03
N HIS A 47 5.07 -6.47 12.28
CA HIS A 47 4.89 -5.21 11.55
C HIS A 47 5.88 -5.09 10.39
N VAL A 48 5.37 -4.65 9.24
CA VAL A 48 6.14 -4.32 8.03
C VAL A 48 5.99 -2.84 7.73
N GLN A 49 7.08 -2.08 7.78
CA GLN A 49 7.12 -0.65 7.49
C GLN A 49 7.23 -0.38 5.98
N LEU A 50 6.23 0.32 5.45
CA LEU A 50 6.07 0.68 4.05
C LEU A 50 6.46 2.14 3.75
N ALA A 51 6.77 2.93 4.78
CA ALA A 51 7.16 4.33 4.58
C ALA A 51 8.30 4.43 3.54
N PRO A 52 8.12 5.24 2.48
CA PRO A 52 9.10 5.31 1.40
C PRO A 52 10.39 6.02 1.81
N GLN A 53 10.38 6.77 2.91
CA GLN A 53 11.54 7.45 3.49
C GLN A 53 12.36 6.55 4.43
N LEU A 54 11.86 5.37 4.80
CA LEU A 54 12.57 4.49 5.71
C LEU A 54 13.87 3.99 5.07
N THR A 55 14.99 4.24 5.75
CA THR A 55 16.29 3.67 5.45
C THR A 55 16.65 2.67 6.53
N GLY A 56 16.65 1.38 6.23
CA GLY A 56 16.96 0.32 7.21
C GLY A 56 16.03 -0.88 7.11
N ASP A 57 16.01 -1.69 8.16
CA ASP A 57 15.11 -2.84 8.29
C ASP A 57 13.65 -2.39 8.31
N ARG A 58 12.79 -3.10 7.57
CA ARG A 58 11.36 -2.82 7.48
C ARG A 58 10.55 -3.67 8.45
N LEU A 59 11.11 -4.76 8.94
CA LEU A 59 10.43 -5.63 9.88
C LEU A 59 10.60 -5.11 11.30
N SER A 60 9.53 -5.13 12.07
CA SER A 60 9.54 -4.68 13.46
C SER A 60 8.64 -5.53 14.32
N GLY A 61 9.24 -6.08 15.37
CA GLY A 61 8.57 -6.80 16.45
C GLY A 61 8.03 -8.17 16.06
N ALA A 62 7.95 -9.05 17.06
CA ALA A 62 7.25 -10.33 16.98
C ALA A 62 6.42 -10.43 18.25
N TRP A 63 5.11 -10.28 18.13
CA TRP A 63 4.20 -10.40 19.27
C TRP A 63 3.46 -11.72 19.18
N LEU A 64 3.36 -12.40 20.31
CA LEU A 64 2.48 -13.56 20.47
C LEU A 64 1.32 -13.11 21.33
N VAL A 65 0.11 -13.39 20.84
CA VAL A 65 -1.12 -13.06 21.53
C VAL A 65 -1.92 -14.34 21.69
N ASP A 66 -2.24 -14.70 22.92
CA ASP A 66 -3.24 -15.72 23.19
C ASP A 66 -4.62 -15.12 22.85
N PRO A 67 -5.32 -15.60 21.81
CA PRO A 67 -6.61 -15.06 21.41
C PRO A 67 -7.73 -15.34 22.44
N ALA A 68 -7.53 -16.27 23.37
CA ALA A 68 -8.48 -16.59 24.43
C ALA A 68 -8.30 -15.74 25.70
N ALA A 69 -7.22 -14.95 25.80
CA ALA A 69 -6.99 -14.08 26.94
C ALA A 69 -7.98 -12.90 26.95
N ASP A 70 -8.46 -12.51 28.15
CA ASP A 70 -9.38 -11.38 28.33
C ASP A 70 -8.85 -10.06 27.73
N ALA A 71 -7.51 -9.90 27.71
CA ALA A 71 -6.82 -8.72 27.19
C ALA A 71 -6.47 -8.81 25.68
N ALA A 72 -6.84 -9.89 24.98
CA ALA A 72 -6.45 -10.12 23.60
C ALA A 72 -6.94 -9.01 22.66
N GLY A 73 -8.23 -8.64 22.74
CA GLY A 73 -8.80 -7.59 21.91
C GLY A 73 -8.14 -6.22 22.13
N ALA A 74 -7.84 -5.86 23.39
CA ALA A 74 -7.13 -4.62 23.69
C ALA A 74 -5.68 -4.64 23.20
N THR A 75 -5.00 -5.78 23.32
CA THR A 75 -3.65 -5.98 22.80
C THR A 75 -3.62 -5.83 21.28
N LEU A 76 -4.53 -6.49 20.57
CA LEU A 76 -4.62 -6.41 19.12
C LEU A 76 -5.01 -5.01 18.64
N ALA A 77 -5.94 -4.33 19.33
CA ALA A 77 -6.29 -2.95 19.02
C ALA A 77 -5.07 -2.01 19.11
N ASN A 78 -4.20 -2.22 20.10
CA ASN A 78 -2.96 -1.47 20.22
C ASN A 78 -1.95 -1.81 19.12
N LEU A 79 -1.81 -3.09 18.76
CA LEU A 79 -0.91 -3.52 17.69
C LEU A 79 -1.38 -3.01 16.32
N PHE A 80 -2.69 -2.98 16.07
CA PHE A 80 -3.26 -2.56 14.78
C PHE A 80 -3.44 -1.04 14.67
N ALA A 81 -3.20 -0.27 15.74
CA ALA A 81 -3.38 1.17 15.75
C ALA A 81 -2.51 1.85 14.66
N GLY A 82 -3.17 2.43 13.65
CA GLY A 82 -2.50 3.09 12.53
C GLY A 82 -1.89 2.14 11.48
N ALA A 83 -2.10 0.83 11.62
CA ALA A 83 -1.68 -0.19 10.66
C ALA A 83 -2.84 -0.65 9.78
N ALA A 84 -2.51 -1.14 8.59
CA ALA A 84 -3.37 -2.05 7.84
C ALA A 84 -3.10 -3.48 8.29
N VAL A 85 -4.07 -4.37 8.17
CA VAL A 85 -3.93 -5.78 8.58
C VAL A 85 -3.89 -6.69 7.36
N LEU A 86 -2.91 -7.59 7.32
CA LEU A 86 -2.90 -8.73 6.43
C LEU A 86 -3.02 -10.01 7.28
N ALA A 87 -4.20 -10.63 7.26
CA ALA A 87 -4.37 -11.94 7.86
C ALA A 87 -3.87 -13.03 6.91
N VAL A 88 -3.02 -13.92 7.40
CA VAL A 88 -2.46 -15.03 6.65
C VAL A 88 -2.90 -16.35 7.29
N GLY A 89 -3.69 -17.11 6.53
CA GLY A 89 -4.39 -18.30 7.04
C GLY A 89 -5.78 -17.99 7.61
N GLU A 90 -6.30 -18.91 8.42
CA GLU A 90 -7.62 -18.77 9.04
C GLU A 90 -7.58 -17.73 10.17
N GLU A 91 -8.36 -16.66 10.00
CA GLU A 91 -8.42 -15.55 10.94
C GLU A 91 -9.35 -15.90 12.12
N VAL A 92 -8.85 -15.71 13.35
CA VAL A 92 -9.64 -15.93 14.58
C VAL A 92 -10.58 -14.76 14.86
N ASP A 93 -11.66 -15.03 15.61
CA ASP A 93 -12.74 -14.05 15.82
C ASP A 93 -12.29 -12.75 16.48
N VAL A 94 -11.36 -12.81 17.44
CA VAL A 94 -10.84 -11.58 18.08
C VAL A 94 -10.08 -10.69 17.08
N VAL A 95 -9.39 -11.29 16.09
CA VAL A 95 -8.72 -10.53 15.03
C VAL A 95 -9.76 -9.92 14.10
N LYS A 96 -10.77 -10.69 13.64
CA LYS A 96 -11.90 -10.19 12.83
C LYS A 96 -12.63 -9.01 13.47
N GLN A 97 -12.87 -9.10 14.78
CA GLN A 97 -13.58 -8.09 15.55
C GLN A 97 -12.72 -6.84 15.85
N THR A 98 -11.39 -6.94 15.72
CA THR A 98 -10.50 -5.80 15.96
C THR A 98 -10.53 -4.85 14.74
N PRO A 99 -10.93 -3.58 14.89
CA PRO A 99 -11.05 -2.64 13.76
C PRO A 99 -9.69 -2.26 13.17
N ALA A 100 -9.53 -2.47 11.86
CA ALA A 100 -8.38 -2.07 11.04
C ALA A 100 -8.70 -2.27 9.55
N PRO A 101 -8.14 -1.50 8.62
CA PRO A 101 -8.32 -1.76 7.19
C PRO A 101 -7.61 -3.06 6.79
N ARG A 102 -8.32 -3.97 6.11
CA ARG A 102 -7.77 -5.26 5.65
C ARG A 102 -7.15 -5.11 4.26
N VAL A 103 -5.90 -5.51 4.10
CA VAL A 103 -5.18 -5.44 2.82
C VAL A 103 -5.71 -6.50 1.87
N ASP A 104 -6.12 -6.10 0.67
CA ASP A 104 -6.27 -7.00 -0.47
C ASP A 104 -4.92 -7.07 -1.21
N LEU A 105 -4.15 -8.11 -0.90
CA LEU A 105 -2.81 -8.29 -1.42
C LEU A 105 -2.81 -8.53 -2.93
N ALA A 106 -3.81 -9.25 -3.45
CA ALA A 106 -3.92 -9.53 -4.88
C ALA A 106 -4.28 -8.25 -5.66
N ALA A 107 -5.23 -7.45 -5.14
CA ALA A 107 -5.55 -6.15 -5.71
C ALA A 107 -4.36 -5.19 -5.62
N THR A 108 -3.64 -5.18 -4.51
CA THR A 108 -2.41 -4.38 -4.32
C THR A 108 -1.38 -4.73 -5.40
N VAL A 109 -1.03 -6.02 -5.56
CA VAL A 109 -0.09 -6.47 -6.60
C VAL A 109 -0.58 -6.09 -8.01
N LYS A 110 -1.89 -6.21 -8.28
CA LYS A 110 -2.50 -5.80 -9.55
C LYS A 110 -2.34 -4.28 -9.78
N ALA A 111 -2.54 -3.45 -8.77
CA ALA A 111 -2.37 -2.01 -8.83
C ALA A 111 -0.90 -1.64 -9.12
N LEU A 112 0.07 -2.26 -8.45
CA LEU A 112 1.50 -2.06 -8.74
C LEU A 112 1.85 -2.44 -10.18
N ARG A 113 1.35 -3.57 -10.68
CA ARG A 113 1.50 -3.97 -12.09
C ARG A 113 0.87 -2.96 -13.04
N GLY A 114 -0.25 -2.34 -12.65
CA GLY A 114 -0.88 -1.21 -13.35
C GLY A 114 0.08 -0.02 -13.49
N HIS A 115 0.69 0.42 -12.39
CA HIS A 115 1.67 1.51 -12.42
C HIS A 115 2.89 1.21 -13.30
N VAL A 116 3.38 -0.03 -13.32
CA VAL A 116 4.46 -0.41 -14.24
C VAL A 116 4.02 -0.23 -15.71
N LYS A 117 2.76 -0.55 -16.05
CA LYS A 117 2.22 -0.34 -17.40
C LYS A 117 2.13 1.15 -17.74
N GLU A 118 1.64 1.98 -16.82
CA GLU A 118 1.57 3.44 -16.98
C GLU A 118 2.96 4.05 -17.25
N LEU A 119 3.96 3.65 -16.47
CA LEU A 119 5.33 4.12 -16.66
C LEU A 119 5.90 3.68 -18.01
N LYS A 120 5.63 2.44 -18.45
CA LYS A 120 6.04 1.95 -19.77
C LYS A 120 5.36 2.73 -20.91
N ALA A 121 4.07 3.04 -20.77
CA ALA A 121 3.33 3.85 -21.74
C ALA A 121 3.95 5.25 -21.85
N ARG A 122 4.25 5.90 -20.72
CA ARG A 122 4.89 7.23 -20.71
C ARG A 122 6.29 7.23 -21.32
N VAL A 123 7.07 6.16 -21.13
CA VAL A 123 8.36 5.97 -21.81
C VAL A 123 8.16 5.88 -23.33
N ALA A 124 7.13 5.15 -23.80
CA ALA A 124 6.84 5.03 -25.22
C ALA A 124 6.42 6.38 -25.84
N GLU A 125 5.56 7.14 -25.14
CA GLU A 125 5.17 8.49 -25.54
C GLU A 125 6.39 9.43 -25.63
N GLU A 126 7.30 9.35 -24.65
CA GLU A 126 8.52 10.17 -24.67
C GLU A 126 9.43 9.81 -25.86
N LYS A 127 9.56 8.51 -26.17
CA LYS A 127 10.34 8.03 -27.32
C LYS A 127 9.79 8.47 -28.67
N ALA A 128 8.48 8.67 -28.78
CA ALA A 128 7.84 9.11 -30.01
C ALA A 128 8.10 10.59 -30.33
N LYS A 129 8.63 11.38 -29.39
CA LYS A 129 8.92 12.80 -29.60
C LYS A 129 10.14 13.01 -30.52
N PRO A 130 10.16 14.11 -31.32
CA PRO A 130 11.31 14.46 -32.15
C PRO A 130 12.61 14.56 -31.35
N GLY A 131 13.69 13.96 -31.86
CA GLY A 131 15.02 13.98 -31.22
C GLY A 131 15.19 13.05 -30.01
N LYS A 132 14.23 12.15 -29.76
CA LYS A 132 14.30 11.13 -28.69
C LYS A 132 14.60 9.72 -29.21
N ASP A 133 15.08 9.59 -30.44
CA ASP A 133 15.46 8.34 -31.09
C ASP A 133 16.50 7.52 -30.30
N LYS A 134 17.41 8.20 -29.58
CA LYS A 134 18.43 7.59 -28.73
C LYS A 134 18.02 7.40 -27.27
N LEU A 135 16.77 7.70 -26.90
CA LEU A 135 16.31 7.57 -25.53
C LEU A 135 16.33 6.08 -25.12
N VAL A 136 17.11 5.75 -24.11
CA VAL A 136 17.16 4.40 -23.55
C VAL A 136 16.00 4.22 -22.58
N SER A 137 15.17 3.20 -22.81
CA SER A 137 14.08 2.86 -21.90
C SER A 137 14.64 2.39 -20.56
N PRO A 138 14.12 2.87 -19.41
CA PRO A 138 14.40 2.25 -18.12
C PRO A 138 14.00 0.77 -18.14
N ARG A 139 14.76 -0.03 -17.40
CA ARG A 139 14.32 -1.36 -16.99
C ARG A 139 13.53 -1.18 -15.69
N PHE A 140 12.24 -1.48 -15.75
CA PHE A 140 11.40 -1.53 -14.56
C PHE A 140 11.42 -2.96 -14.01
N PRO A 141 11.45 -3.13 -12.67
CA PRO A 141 11.40 -4.45 -12.08
C PRO A 141 10.07 -5.15 -12.39
N THR A 142 10.09 -6.48 -12.35
CA THR A 142 8.87 -7.29 -12.42
C THR A 142 8.23 -7.32 -11.04
N VAL A 143 6.93 -7.07 -10.98
CA VAL A 143 6.15 -7.20 -9.74
C VAL A 143 5.60 -8.62 -9.66
N ALA A 144 6.26 -9.46 -8.85
CA ALA A 144 5.80 -10.80 -8.53
C ALA A 144 4.55 -10.77 -7.65
N ASP A 145 3.81 -11.88 -7.60
CA ASP A 145 2.85 -12.09 -6.53
C ASP A 145 3.61 -12.24 -5.21
N VAL A 146 2.99 -11.81 -4.11
CA VAL A 146 3.60 -11.93 -2.78
C VAL A 146 3.31 -13.32 -2.26
N GLU A 147 4.38 -14.03 -1.91
CA GLU A 147 4.35 -15.39 -1.40
C GLU A 147 5.18 -15.45 -0.10
N PRO A 148 4.90 -16.42 0.78
CA PRO A 148 5.74 -16.64 1.96
C PRO A 148 7.14 -17.07 1.53
N ILE A 149 8.16 -16.46 2.14
CA ILE A 149 9.55 -16.84 1.91
C ILE A 149 9.97 -17.84 2.96
N GLU A 150 10.14 -19.09 2.56
CA GLU A 150 10.54 -20.19 3.44
C GLU A 150 12.00 -20.05 3.88
N PHE A 151 12.24 -20.16 5.18
CA PHE A 151 13.57 -20.22 5.79
C PHE A 151 13.52 -21.06 7.07
N GLY A 152 14.68 -21.53 7.53
CA GLY A 152 14.77 -22.21 8.81
C GLY A 152 14.45 -21.25 9.95
N HIS A 153 13.22 -21.32 10.48
CA HIS A 153 12.81 -20.51 11.63
C HIS A 153 13.27 -21.16 12.94
N VAL A 154 13.78 -20.33 13.85
CA VAL A 154 14.12 -20.72 15.22
C VAL A 154 13.31 -19.84 16.16
N GLY A 155 12.46 -20.44 16.99
CA GLY A 155 11.57 -19.74 17.91
C GLY A 155 10.20 -20.38 17.96
N GLU A 156 9.21 -19.62 18.41
CA GLU A 156 7.83 -20.09 18.54
C GLU A 156 7.23 -20.46 17.19
N ALA A 157 6.53 -21.60 17.15
CA ALA A 157 6.03 -22.20 15.90
C ALA A 157 5.03 -21.28 15.19
N ALA A 158 4.21 -20.54 15.94
CA ALA A 158 3.26 -19.57 15.41
C ALA A 158 3.94 -18.43 14.63
N ALA A 159 5.18 -18.06 14.99
CA ALA A 159 5.86 -16.90 14.43
C ALA A 159 6.47 -17.15 13.04
N GLY A 160 6.87 -18.39 12.73
CA GLY A 160 7.56 -18.73 11.49
C GLY A 160 6.75 -18.41 10.23
N PRO A 161 5.53 -18.95 10.07
CA PRO A 161 4.68 -18.67 8.91
C PRO A 161 4.37 -17.18 8.72
N VAL A 162 4.13 -16.45 9.82
CA VAL A 162 3.84 -15.00 9.77
C VAL A 162 5.06 -14.21 9.32
N LEU A 163 6.25 -14.57 9.82
CA LEU A 163 7.50 -13.96 9.40
C LEU A 163 7.80 -14.25 7.92
N ALA A 164 7.50 -15.45 7.42
CA ALA A 164 7.65 -15.79 6.01
C ALA A 164 6.82 -14.85 5.10
N TRP A 165 5.57 -14.56 5.46
CA TRP A 165 4.73 -13.60 4.77
C TRP A 165 5.22 -12.15 4.91
N ALA A 166 5.68 -11.77 6.10
CA ALA A 166 6.25 -10.44 6.34
C ALA A 166 7.49 -10.19 5.46
N ARG A 167 8.33 -11.21 5.25
CA ARG A 167 9.46 -11.17 4.32
C ARG A 167 9.02 -11.02 2.86
N GLY A 168 7.96 -11.69 2.44
CA GLY A 168 7.36 -11.48 1.10
C GLY A 168 6.91 -10.03 0.89
N LEU A 169 6.29 -9.40 1.89
CA LEU A 169 5.92 -7.98 1.83
C LEU A 169 7.12 -7.03 1.82
N GLU A 170 8.20 -7.39 2.51
CA GLU A 170 9.46 -6.65 2.45
C GLU A 170 10.03 -6.62 1.02
N GLU A 171 10.01 -7.76 0.32
CA GLU A 171 10.44 -7.84 -1.10
C GLU A 171 9.54 -7.02 -2.03
N LEU A 172 8.22 -7.02 -1.81
CA LEU A 172 7.29 -6.15 -2.54
C LEU A 172 7.66 -4.68 -2.36
N THR A 173 7.98 -4.29 -1.12
CA THR A 173 8.34 -2.90 -0.78
C THR A 173 9.69 -2.50 -1.38
N ALA A 174 10.65 -3.42 -1.42
CA ALA A 174 11.91 -3.23 -2.12
C ALA A 174 11.71 -3.05 -3.63
N THR A 175 10.85 -3.87 -4.24
CA THR A 175 10.47 -3.79 -5.65
C THR A 175 9.83 -2.43 -5.98
N TRP A 176 8.91 -1.96 -5.13
CA TRP A 176 8.30 -0.64 -5.28
C TRP A 176 9.33 0.49 -5.15
N SER A 177 10.24 0.37 -4.19
CA SER A 177 11.32 1.35 -3.98
C SER A 177 12.25 1.46 -5.20
N GLU A 178 12.56 0.33 -5.85
CA GLU A 178 13.31 0.31 -7.10
C GLU A 178 12.54 0.98 -8.24
N LEU A 179 11.24 0.70 -8.38
CA LEU A 179 10.39 1.34 -9.38
C LEU A 179 10.37 2.87 -9.22
N GLU A 180 10.14 3.35 -8.00
CA GLU A 180 10.16 4.78 -7.69
C GLU A 180 11.54 5.42 -7.89
N SER A 181 12.63 4.68 -7.61
CA SER A 181 13.99 5.13 -7.93
C SER A 181 14.18 5.34 -9.44
N GLN A 182 13.70 4.42 -10.28
CA GLN A 182 13.77 4.59 -11.75
C GLN A 182 12.92 5.75 -12.24
N ARG A 183 11.72 5.94 -11.67
CA ARG A 183 10.81 7.04 -12.00
C ARG A 183 11.43 8.40 -11.69
N ARG A 184 11.91 8.59 -10.46
CA ARG A 184 12.42 9.90 -9.98
C ARG A 184 13.68 10.39 -10.68
N ARG A 185 14.50 9.49 -11.21
CA ARG A 185 15.74 9.82 -11.93
C ARG A 185 15.53 10.45 -13.32
N ARG A 186 14.29 10.51 -13.82
CA ARG A 186 13.99 10.89 -15.20
C ARG A 186 12.89 11.94 -15.22
N ASP A 187 13.18 13.13 -15.73
CA ASP A 187 12.26 14.28 -15.70
C ASP A 187 10.89 13.94 -16.29
N TYR A 188 10.85 13.28 -17.45
CA TYR A 188 9.61 12.90 -18.13
C TYR A 188 8.76 11.84 -17.40
N LEU A 189 9.33 11.15 -16.40
CA LEU A 189 8.62 10.25 -15.48
C LEU A 189 8.45 10.88 -14.08
N ARG A 190 9.20 11.93 -13.76
CA ARG A 190 9.10 12.63 -12.49
C ARG A 190 7.98 13.66 -12.53
N GLU A 191 7.91 14.48 -13.57
CA GLU A 191 6.98 15.60 -13.71
C GLU A 191 5.52 15.21 -13.46
N PRO A 192 4.97 14.11 -14.04
CA PRO A 192 3.55 13.81 -13.86
C PRO A 192 3.18 13.28 -12.47
N TRP A 193 4.16 12.77 -11.71
CA TRP A 193 3.93 12.08 -10.43
C TRP A 193 4.70 12.71 -9.26
N GLY A 194 5.32 13.87 -9.47
CA GLY A 194 6.11 14.58 -8.46
C GLY A 194 7.52 14.01 -8.23
N ALA A 195 8.35 14.79 -7.53
CA ALA A 195 9.75 14.45 -7.25
C ALA A 195 9.94 13.46 -6.11
N GLU A 196 8.97 13.35 -5.21
CA GLU A 196 9.05 12.53 -4.00
C GLU A 196 8.75 11.07 -4.27
N SER A 197 9.29 10.19 -3.42
CA SER A 197 8.96 8.77 -3.46
C SER A 197 7.55 8.55 -2.92
N ARG A 198 6.73 7.83 -3.70
CA ARG A 198 5.35 7.53 -3.31
C ARG A 198 5.29 6.32 -2.38
N PRO A 199 4.29 6.25 -1.47
CA PRO A 199 4.04 5.04 -0.68
C PRO A 199 3.60 3.89 -1.59
N VAL A 200 3.68 2.66 -1.07
CA VAL A 200 3.09 1.49 -1.74
C VAL A 200 1.58 1.74 -1.89
N PRO A 201 0.99 1.60 -3.09
CA PRO A 201 -0.44 1.80 -3.30
C PRO A 201 -1.21 0.58 -2.80
N LEU A 202 -1.49 0.55 -1.50
CA LEU A 202 -2.28 -0.51 -0.87
C LEU A 202 -3.73 -0.44 -1.35
N GLU A 203 -4.25 -1.61 -1.69
CA GLU A 203 -5.67 -1.84 -1.93
C GLU A 203 -6.25 -2.60 -0.72
N PHE A 204 -7.52 -2.35 -0.42
CA PHE A 204 -8.18 -2.89 0.77
C PHE A 204 -9.37 -3.76 0.36
N ALA A 205 -9.61 -4.82 1.13
CA ALA A 205 -10.82 -5.63 1.00
C ALA A 205 -12.05 -4.77 1.31
N ALA A 206 -13.16 -5.03 0.62
CA ALA A 206 -14.44 -4.42 0.97
C ALA A 206 -14.92 -5.00 2.32
N ASP A 207 -15.42 -4.12 3.19
CA ASP A 207 -16.05 -4.49 4.47
C ASP A 207 -17.35 -5.29 4.28
#